data_AF-A0A3B9VTB1-F1
#
_entry.id   AF-A0A3B9VTB1-F1
#
_cell.length_a   1.000
_cell.length_b   1.000
_cell.length_c   1.000
_cell.angle_alpha   90.00
_cell.angle_beta   90.00
_cell.angle_gamma   90.00
#
_symmetry.space_group_name_H-M   'P 1'
#
loop_
_entity.id
_entity.type
_entity.pdbx_description
1 polymer ?
#
loop_
_entity_poly.entity_id
_entity_poly.type
_entity_poly.pdbx_seq_one_letter_code
_entity_poly.pdbx_strand_id
1 'polypeptide(L)'
;MKSMREGGRQMEKADIKSMTLPKLEAFCAQQGLAKFRAQQIFQWLHQKQADSFEQMTNLPASLRKTLAETYEISGISIRRKLVSQIDGTTKYLYEFADGQTVESVLMQYQHGYSLCISTQVGCRMG
;
A
#
# COMPACT_ATOMS: atom_id res chain seq x y z
N MET A 1 -2.45 -37.97 17.14
CA MET A 1 -3.54 -37.29 17.86
C MET A 1 -3.51 -35.81 17.49
N LYS A 2 -4.59 -35.40 16.80
CA LYS A 2 -5.08 -34.07 16.39
C LYS A 2 -4.27 -32.80 16.75
N SER A 3 -4.03 -31.98 15.73
CA SER A 3 -4.61 -30.62 15.60
C SER A 3 -4.15 -30.05 14.24
N MET A 4 -4.86 -30.29 13.14
CA MET A 4 -5.80 -29.32 12.57
C MET A 4 -5.41 -27.87 12.89
N ARG A 5 -4.71 -27.23 11.96
CA ARG A 5 -4.83 -25.79 11.73
C ARG A 5 -5.54 -25.63 10.40
N GLU A 6 -6.85 -25.62 10.47
CA GLU A 6 -7.71 -25.10 9.41
C GLU A 6 -7.49 -23.59 9.38
N GLY A 7 -6.53 -23.14 8.57
CA GLY A 7 -6.42 -21.74 8.19
C GLY A 7 -7.42 -21.49 7.08
N GLY A 8 -8.67 -21.18 7.44
CA GLY A 8 -9.71 -20.79 6.50
C GLY A 8 -9.17 -19.67 5.61
N ARG A 9 -9.07 -19.93 4.31
CA ARG A 9 -8.64 -18.94 3.31
C ARG A 9 -9.77 -17.91 3.23
N GLN A 10 -9.70 -16.88 4.08
CA GLN A 10 -10.48 -15.66 3.88
C GLN A 10 -10.20 -15.21 2.44
N MET A 11 -11.24 -14.89 1.67
CA MET A 11 -11.03 -14.27 0.37
C MET A 11 -10.24 -12.98 0.61
N GLU A 12 -8.97 -13.01 0.22
CA GLU A 12 -8.06 -11.90 0.37
C GLU A 12 -8.60 -10.74 -0.48
N LYS A 13 -8.94 -9.62 0.18
CA LYS A 13 -9.41 -8.44 -0.54
C LYS A 13 -8.27 -7.94 -1.41
N ALA A 14 -8.59 -7.45 -2.60
CA ALA A 14 -7.58 -6.83 -3.43
C ALA A 14 -7.10 -5.52 -2.77
N ASP A 15 -5.81 -5.24 -2.83
CA ASP A 15 -5.26 -3.96 -2.39
C ASP A 15 -5.66 -2.85 -3.38
N ILE A 16 -6.37 -1.84 -2.87
CA ILE A 16 -6.82 -0.70 -3.69
C ILE A 16 -5.64 0.08 -4.28
N LYS A 17 -4.46 0.05 -3.64
CA LYS A 17 -3.25 0.71 -4.17
C LYS A 17 -2.72 0.06 -5.45
N SER A 18 -3.19 -1.14 -5.81
CA SER A 18 -2.92 -1.78 -7.10
C SER A 18 -3.80 -1.24 -8.24
N MET A 19 -4.77 -0.38 -7.93
CA MET A 19 -5.64 0.24 -8.94
C MET A 19 -4.98 1.50 -9.52
N THR A 20 -4.89 1.55 -10.84
CA THR A 20 -4.57 2.78 -11.55
C THR A 20 -5.76 3.74 -11.50
N LEU A 21 -5.53 5.04 -11.70
CA LEU A 21 -6.61 6.02 -11.77
C LEU A 21 -7.71 5.62 -12.79
N PRO A 22 -7.41 5.15 -14.02
CA PRO A 22 -8.44 4.65 -14.94
C PRO A 22 -9.25 3.46 -14.40
N LYS A 23 -8.63 2.55 -13.64
CA LYS A 23 -9.35 1.44 -12.99
C LYS A 23 -10.29 1.95 -11.90
N LEU A 24 -9.88 2.95 -11.12
CA LEU A 24 -10.74 3.60 -10.12
C LEU A 24 -11.90 4.35 -10.79
N GLU A 25 -11.66 5.00 -11.93
CA GLU A 25 -12.71 5.66 -12.71
C GLU A 25 -13.76 4.65 -13.19
N ALA A 26 -13.33 3.50 -13.71
CA ALA A 26 -14.22 2.42 -14.12
C ALA A 26 -15.01 1.84 -12.94
N PHE A 27 -14.35 1.64 -11.78
CA PHE A 27 -15.01 1.21 -10.55
C PHE A 27 -16.09 2.22 -10.12
N CYS A 28 -15.77 3.51 -10.07
CA CYS A 28 -16.74 4.56 -9.75
C CYS A 28 -17.92 4.57 -10.74
N ALA A 29 -17.68 4.41 -12.03
CA ALA A 29 -18.73 4.37 -13.04
C ALA A 29 -19.69 3.17 -12.84
N GLN A 30 -19.17 1.98 -12.51
CA GLN A 30 -19.99 0.81 -12.19
C GLN A 30 -20.87 1.01 -10.95
N GLN A 31 -20.44 1.88 -10.02
CA GLN A 31 -21.20 2.26 -8.83
C GLN A 31 -22.14 3.47 -9.07
N GLY A 32 -22.24 3.96 -10.31
CA GLY A 32 -23.05 5.15 -10.63
C GLY A 32 -22.47 6.47 -10.10
N LEU A 33 -21.17 6.50 -9.78
CA LEU A 33 -20.49 7.65 -9.21
C LEU A 33 -19.78 8.49 -10.28
N ALA A 34 -19.75 9.80 -10.06
CA ALA A 34 -19.05 10.74 -10.93
C ALA A 34 -17.53 10.52 -10.93
N LYS A 35 -16.89 10.77 -12.09
CA LYS A 35 -15.46 10.57 -12.33
C LYS A 35 -14.54 11.19 -11.28
N PHE A 36 -14.88 12.39 -10.77
CA PHE A 36 -14.07 13.07 -9.76
C PHE A 36 -13.92 12.28 -8.44
N ARG A 37 -14.83 11.34 -8.14
CA ARG A 37 -14.71 10.46 -6.96
C ARG A 37 -13.49 9.56 -7.05
N ALA A 38 -13.15 9.07 -8.25
CA ALA A 38 -11.93 8.30 -8.47
C ALA A 38 -10.67 9.13 -8.18
N GLN A 39 -10.66 10.41 -8.58
CA GLN A 39 -9.56 11.34 -8.28
C GLN A 39 -9.43 11.58 -6.77
N GLN A 40 -10.55 11.74 -6.05
CA GLN A 40 -10.52 11.88 -4.60
C GLN A 40 -9.91 10.66 -3.92
N ILE A 41 -10.35 9.45 -4.30
CA ILE A 41 -9.78 8.19 -3.78
C ILE A 41 -8.28 8.14 -4.07
N PHE A 42 -7.87 8.40 -5.31
CA PHE A 42 -6.47 8.37 -5.72
C PHE A 42 -5.60 9.38 -4.95
N GLN A 43 -6.10 10.59 -4.71
CA GLN A 43 -5.42 11.61 -3.89
C GLN A 43 -5.29 11.17 -2.43
N TRP A 44 -6.31 10.54 -1.85
CA TRP A 44 -6.23 10.02 -0.49
C TRP A 44 -5.15 8.95 -0.34
N LEU A 45 -5.04 8.05 -1.32
CA LEU A 45 -4.05 6.98 -1.31
C LEU A 45 -2.62 7.50 -1.50
N HIS A 46 -2.40 8.40 -2.47
CA HIS A 46 -1.03 8.74 -2.92
C HIS A 46 -0.50 10.08 -2.43
N GLN A 47 -1.37 11.05 -2.12
CA GLN A 47 -0.94 12.39 -1.67
C GLN A 47 -1.15 12.58 -0.17
N LYS A 48 -2.29 12.12 0.34
CA LYS A 48 -2.63 12.24 1.77
C LYS A 48 -2.21 11.03 2.59
N GLN A 49 -1.79 9.95 1.92
CA GLN A 49 -1.28 8.71 2.52
C GLN A 49 -2.24 8.12 3.57
N ALA A 50 -3.55 8.11 3.27
CA ALA A 50 -4.53 7.50 4.15
C ALA A 50 -4.28 6.00 4.32
N ASP A 51 -4.31 5.53 5.55
CA ASP A 51 -4.18 4.12 5.92
C ASP A 51 -5.54 3.44 6.18
N SER A 52 -6.64 4.20 6.13
CA SER A 52 -8.00 3.70 6.33
C SER A 52 -9.01 4.44 5.44
N PHE A 53 -10.08 3.76 5.03
CA PHE A 53 -11.14 4.37 4.22
C PHE A 53 -11.93 5.42 5.02
N GLU A 54 -12.00 5.26 6.35
CA GLU A 54 -12.69 6.17 7.25
C GLU A 54 -12.09 7.58 7.22
N GLN A 55 -10.78 7.69 7.03
CA GLN A 55 -10.06 8.96 6.91
C GLN A 55 -10.46 9.77 5.67
N MET A 56 -11.07 9.14 4.66
CA MET A 56 -11.45 9.80 3.41
C MET A 56 -12.72 10.65 3.57
N THR A 57 -12.67 11.67 4.42
CA THR A 57 -13.83 12.43 4.93
C THR A 57 -14.66 13.16 3.87
N ASN A 58 -14.08 13.43 2.70
CA ASN A 58 -14.81 14.03 1.57
C ASN A 58 -15.53 12.99 0.68
N LEU A 59 -15.44 11.69 1.00
CA LEU A 59 -16.21 10.61 0.38
C LEU A 59 -17.48 10.31 1.19
N PRO A 60 -18.63 10.05 0.53
CA PRO A 60 -19.84 9.63 1.21
C PRO A 60 -19.61 8.37 2.06
N ALA A 61 -20.32 8.25 3.17
CA ALA A 61 -20.21 7.08 4.06
C ALA A 61 -20.51 5.76 3.33
N SER A 62 -21.49 5.75 2.41
CA SER A 62 -21.80 4.60 1.57
C SER A 62 -20.61 4.15 0.72
N LEU A 63 -19.91 5.09 0.08
CA LEU A 63 -18.72 4.79 -0.72
C LEU A 63 -17.58 4.27 0.16
N ARG A 64 -17.32 4.89 1.31
CA ARG A 64 -16.30 4.39 2.26
C ARG A 64 -16.59 2.95 2.69
N LYS A 65 -17.86 2.64 2.96
CA LYS A 65 -18.31 1.28 3.29
C LYS A 65 -18.10 0.31 2.13
N THR A 66 -18.52 0.65 0.92
CA THR A 66 -18.31 -0.19 -0.28
C THR A 66 -16.82 -0.46 -0.53
N LEU A 67 -15.96 0.55 -0.37
CA LEU A 67 -14.52 0.39 -0.49
C LEU A 67 -13.99 -0.57 0.58
N ALA A 68 -14.37 -0.38 1.84
CA ALA A 68 -13.97 -1.24 2.96
C ALA A 68 -14.48 -2.68 2.83
N GLU A 69 -15.61 -2.92 2.16
CA GLU A 69 -16.13 -4.27 1.89
C GLU A 69 -15.39 -4.96 0.74
N THR A 70 -14.96 -4.20 -0.28
CA THR A 70 -14.42 -4.74 -1.54
C THR A 70 -12.89 -4.82 -1.56
N TYR A 71 -12.22 -3.87 -0.91
CA TYR A 71 -10.78 -3.69 -0.97
C TYR A 71 -10.17 -3.55 0.42
N GLU A 72 -8.86 -3.68 0.47
CA GLU A 72 -8.04 -3.27 1.60
C GLU A 72 -7.07 -2.17 1.18
N ILE A 73 -6.49 -1.47 2.17
CA ILE A 73 -5.33 -0.61 1.97
C ILE A 73 -4.17 -1.35 2.61
N SER A 74 -3.34 -2.01 1.80
CA SER A 74 -2.23 -2.79 2.37
C SER A 74 -1.27 -1.87 3.12
N GLY A 75 -0.65 -2.37 4.18
CA GLY A 75 0.40 -1.67 4.92
C GLY A 75 1.73 -2.36 4.75
N ILE A 76 2.82 -1.61 4.89
CA ILE A 76 4.14 -2.16 5.18
C ILE A 76 4.63 -1.53 6.48
N SER A 77 5.31 -2.30 7.32
CA SER A 77 5.86 -1.81 8.58
C SER A 77 7.38 -1.70 8.49
N ILE A 78 7.96 -0.73 9.20
CA ILE A 78 9.43 -0.62 9.31
C ILE A 78 9.87 -1.52 10.47
N ARG A 79 10.45 -2.67 10.13
CA ARG A 79 11.02 -3.59 11.12
C ARG A 79 12.35 -3.06 11.68
N ARG A 80 13.15 -2.42 10.84
CA ARG A 80 14.44 -1.82 11.23
C ARG A 80 14.79 -0.64 10.34
N LYS A 81 15.44 0.37 10.93
CA LYS A 81 15.98 1.54 10.25
C LYS A 81 17.45 1.73 10.64
N LEU A 82 18.31 1.94 9.66
CA LEU A 82 19.73 2.23 9.85
C LEU A 82 20.08 3.52 9.14
N VAL A 83 20.77 4.44 9.83
CA VAL A 83 21.16 5.74 9.28
C VAL A 83 22.68 5.84 9.31
N SER A 84 23.27 6.10 8.15
CA SER A 84 24.70 6.37 8.01
C SER A 84 25.07 7.68 8.71
N GLN A 85 26.13 7.65 9.52
CA GLN A 85 26.66 8.84 10.20
C GLN A 85 27.51 9.72 9.28
N ILE A 86 27.84 9.24 8.07
CA ILE A 86 28.73 9.95 7.13
C ILE A 86 27.92 10.90 6.25
N ASP A 87 26.80 10.43 5.72
CA ASP A 87 26.07 11.10 4.64
C ASP A 87 24.53 11.05 4.81
N GLY A 88 24.03 10.48 5.91
CA GLY A 88 22.60 10.33 6.15
C GLY A 88 21.89 9.26 5.31
N THR A 89 22.63 8.50 4.48
CA THR A 89 22.07 7.37 3.73
C THR A 89 21.31 6.44 4.68
N THR A 90 20.03 6.22 4.39
CA THR A 90 19.12 5.50 5.30
C THR A 90 18.64 4.21 4.67
N LYS A 91 18.96 3.08 5.32
CA LYS A 91 18.45 1.76 4.95
C LYS A 91 17.24 1.38 5.81
N TYR A 92 16.15 1.01 5.14
CA TYR A 92 14.92 0.53 5.73
C TYR A 92 14.79 -0.98 5.47
N LEU A 93 14.47 -1.74 6.51
CA LEU A 93 13.97 -3.11 6.40
C LEU A 93 12.46 -3.07 6.62
N TYR A 94 11.71 -3.31 5.56
CA TYR A 94 10.25 -3.38 5.60
C TYR A 94 9.79 -4.81 5.82
N GLU A 95 8.69 -4.99 6.56
CA GLU A 95 8.01 -6.26 6.76
C GLU A 95 6.58 -6.18 6.23
N PHE A 96 6.19 -7.20 5.45
CA PHE A 96 4.86 -7.39 4.88
C PHE A 96 3.97 -8.21 5.82
N ALA A 97 2.67 -8.28 5.52
CA ALA A 97 1.69 -9.01 6.34
C ALA A 97 1.97 -10.52 6.45
N ASP A 98 2.66 -11.12 5.47
CA ASP A 98 3.07 -12.52 5.47
C ASP A 98 4.40 -12.78 6.21
N GLY A 99 4.97 -11.74 6.82
CA GLY A 99 6.23 -11.80 7.56
C GLY A 99 7.48 -11.80 6.67
N GLN A 100 7.34 -11.72 5.35
CA GLN A 100 8.47 -11.51 4.45
C GLN A 100 9.02 -10.09 4.57
N THR A 101 10.30 -9.91 4.21
CA THR A 101 10.97 -8.62 4.32
C THR A 101 11.70 -8.22 3.05
N VAL A 102 11.74 -6.93 2.76
CA VAL A 102 12.57 -6.33 1.71
C VAL A 102 13.32 -5.11 2.25
N GLU A 103 14.41 -4.74 1.58
CA GLU A 103 15.16 -3.54 1.91
C GLU A 103 14.87 -2.40 0.92
N SER A 104 15.03 -1.17 1.38
CA SER A 104 15.11 0.01 0.50
C SER A 104 16.13 0.98 1.07
N VAL A 105 16.79 1.74 0.19
CA VAL A 105 17.84 2.69 0.57
C VAL A 105 17.48 4.07 0.06
N LEU A 106 17.32 5.02 0.99
CA LEU A 106 17.11 6.44 0.70
C LEU A 106 18.46 7.16 0.77
N MET A 107 18.82 7.84 -0.31
CA MET A 107 20.05 8.60 -0.45
C MET A 107 19.71 10.04 -0.80
N GLN A 108 20.41 11.00 -0.19
CA GLN A 108 20.29 12.41 -0.50
C GLN A 108 21.47 12.86 -1.35
N TYR A 109 21.18 13.38 -2.53
CA TYR A 109 22.15 13.96 -3.45
C TYR A 109 21.85 15.45 -3.68
N GLN A 110 22.76 16.14 -4.36
CA GLN A 110 22.56 17.55 -4.72
C GLN A 110 21.31 17.76 -5.59
N HIS A 111 20.94 16.77 -6.41
CA HIS A 111 19.75 16.82 -7.28
C HIS A 111 18.45 16.39 -6.58
N GLY A 112 18.50 16.06 -5.28
CA GLY A 112 17.35 15.58 -4.51
C GLY A 112 17.54 14.16 -3.99
N TYR A 113 16.43 13.46 -3.76
CA TYR A 113 16.44 12.11 -3.20
C TYR A 113 16.44 11.04 -4.28
N SER A 114 17.26 10.01 -4.08
CA SER A 114 17.19 8.75 -4.81
C SER A 114 16.76 7.65 -3.86
N LEU A 115 15.80 6.82 -4.29
CA LEU A 115 15.30 5.68 -3.53
C LEU A 115 15.59 4.39 -4.30
N CYS A 116 16.40 3.51 -3.71
CA CYS A 116 16.56 2.14 -4.18
C CYS A 116 15.37 1.32 -3.66
N ILE A 117 14.58 0.76 -4.59
CA ILE A 117 13.35 0.01 -4.30
C ILE A 117 13.56 -1.45 -4.71
N SER A 118 13.22 -2.38 -3.82
CA SER A 118 13.20 -3.81 -4.13
C SER A 118 11.98 -4.18 -4.97
N THR A 119 12.17 -5.08 -5.94
CA THR A 119 11.11 -5.57 -6.83
C THR A 119 10.68 -7.01 -6.53
N GLN A 120 11.44 -7.72 -5.68
CA GLN A 120 11.24 -9.11 -5.32
C GLN A 120 11.60 -9.33 -3.84
N VAL A 121 10.99 -10.35 -3.22
CA VAL A 121 11.45 -10.90 -1.94
C VAL A 121 12.51 -11.95 -2.25
N GLY A 122 13.78 -11.59 -2.00
CA GLY A 122 14.91 -12.35 -2.53
C GLY A 122 15.06 -12.18 -4.04
N CYS A 123 16.02 -12.88 -4.64
CA CYS A 123 16.21 -12.91 -6.09
C CYS A 123 16.55 -14.33 -6.51
N ARG A 124 15.99 -14.80 -7.62
CA ARG A 124 16.27 -16.16 -8.14
C ARG A 124 17.54 -16.22 -8.99
N MET A 125 18.22 -15.09 -9.20
CA MET A 125 19.34 -14.96 -10.14
C MET A 125 20.72 -15.25 -9.53
N GLY A 126 20.80 -15.81 -8.32
CA GLY A 126 22.07 -16.12 -7.64
C GLY A 126 22.67 -14.92 -6.94
#